data_AF-A0A9N9SZN6-F1
#
_entry.id   AF-A0A9N9SZN6-F1
#
_cell.length_a   1.000
_cell.length_b   1.000
_cell.length_c   1.000
_cell.angle_alpha   90.00
_cell.angle_beta   90.00
_cell.angle_gamma   90.00
#
_symmetry.space_group_name_H-M   'P 1'
#
loop_
_entity.id
_entity.type
_entity.pdbx_description
1 polymer ?
#
loop_
_entity_poly.entity_id
_entity_poly.type
_entity_poly.pdbx_seq_one_letter_code
_entity_poly.pdbx_strand_id
1 'polypeptide(L)'
;MSAALVRKSLQIVDPQSGSKIGKRKSKSDVFALAHQNQKLIGKAQRKGKTEKVNLLSTEKKLTVTEARKYNKSKEQILQDNLKKLELIKRASKVELDQKLVKQIIDRAVSRRPIRKIKPKQQKKTAFTEEDFKKFEEEYFDE
;
A
#
# COMPACT_ATOMS: atom_id res chain seq x y z
N MET A 1 -18.94 34.86 4.69
CA MET A 1 -18.49 33.97 3.58
C MET A 1 -16.98 33.82 3.64
N SER A 2 -16.45 32.61 3.43
CA SER A 2 -15.06 32.28 3.76
C SER A 2 -14.06 32.65 2.64
N ALA A 3 -12.82 33.00 3.01
CA ALA A 3 -11.73 33.23 2.06
C ALA A 3 -11.43 32.01 1.16
N ALA A 4 -11.79 30.82 1.62
CA ALA A 4 -11.73 29.58 0.84
C ALA A 4 -12.70 29.58 -0.34
N LEU A 5 -13.83 30.28 -0.21
CA LEU A 5 -14.84 30.38 -1.26
C LEU A 5 -14.39 31.36 -2.36
N VAL A 6 -13.80 32.50 -1.98
CA VAL A 6 -13.27 33.51 -2.93
C VAL A 6 -12.05 32.98 -3.70
N ARG A 7 -11.22 32.13 -3.08
CA ARG A 7 -10.13 31.43 -3.78
C ARG A 7 -10.64 30.33 -4.70
N LYS A 8 -11.69 29.61 -4.30
CA LYS A 8 -12.38 28.65 -5.18
C LYS A 8 -13.00 29.35 -6.39
N SER A 9 -13.57 30.54 -6.25
CA SER A 9 -14.14 31.26 -7.39
C SER A 9 -13.07 31.76 -8.37
N LEU A 10 -11.94 32.27 -7.88
CA LEU A 10 -10.79 32.64 -8.73
C LEU A 10 -10.15 31.44 -9.44
N GLN A 11 -10.11 30.27 -8.79
CA GLN A 11 -9.62 29.00 -9.35
C GLN A 11 -10.51 28.44 -10.47
N ILE A 12 -11.79 28.82 -10.49
CA ILE A 12 -12.73 28.41 -11.54
C ILE A 12 -12.53 29.25 -12.81
N VAL A 13 -12.15 30.53 -12.67
CA VAL A 13 -12.03 31.46 -13.81
C VAL A 13 -10.67 31.38 -14.50
N ASP A 14 -9.56 31.20 -13.75
CA ASP A 14 -8.22 31.08 -14.35
C ASP A 14 -7.30 30.11 -13.57
N PRO A 15 -7.04 28.87 -14.06
CA PRO A 15 -6.43 27.80 -13.27
C PRO A 15 -4.91 27.95 -13.03
N GLN A 16 -4.22 28.87 -13.72
CA GLN A 16 -2.78 29.13 -13.50
C GLN A 16 -2.52 30.12 -12.33
N SER A 17 -3.54 30.88 -11.91
CA SER A 17 -3.43 31.87 -10.83
C SER A 17 -3.33 31.25 -9.42
N GLY A 18 -3.63 29.96 -9.28
CA GLY A 18 -3.53 29.20 -8.02
C GLY A 18 -2.09 28.81 -7.63
N SER A 19 -1.06 29.36 -8.29
CA SER A 19 0.33 29.07 -7.97
C SER A 19 0.64 29.56 -6.54
N LYS A 20 0.95 28.60 -5.66
CA LYS A 20 1.40 28.92 -4.30
C LYS A 20 2.83 29.44 -4.36
N ILE A 21 2.96 30.76 -4.38
CA ILE A 21 4.16 31.48 -3.96
C ILE A 21 4.34 31.24 -2.45
N GLY A 22 5.52 30.74 -2.01
CA GLY A 22 5.96 30.90 -0.62
C GLY A 22 6.71 29.73 0.05
N LYS A 23 8.04 29.71 -0.15
CA LYS A 23 9.13 29.24 0.74
C LYS A 23 8.79 28.16 1.80
N ARG A 24 9.11 26.90 1.51
CA ARG A 24 9.52 25.96 2.56
C ARG A 24 11.04 25.91 2.59
N LYS A 25 11.63 26.39 3.69
CA LYS A 25 13.04 26.14 4.03
C LYS A 25 13.27 24.63 3.85
N SER A 26 14.14 24.24 2.94
CA SER A 26 14.62 22.86 2.88
C SER A 26 15.14 22.56 4.28
N LYS A 27 14.61 21.52 4.93
CA LYS A 27 15.29 20.95 6.10
C LYS A 27 16.69 20.65 5.60
N SER A 28 17.69 21.36 6.09
CA SER A 28 19.08 21.01 5.86
C SER A 28 19.21 19.57 6.33
N ASP A 29 19.42 18.65 5.39
CA ASP A 29 19.69 17.26 5.71
C ASP A 29 20.75 17.24 6.81
N VAL A 30 20.44 16.64 7.96
CA VAL A 30 21.33 16.59 9.13
C VAL A 30 22.71 16.04 8.74
N PHE A 31 22.77 15.20 7.71
CA PHE A 31 23.98 14.62 7.14
C PHE A 31 24.79 15.57 6.23
N ALA A 32 24.18 16.64 5.71
CA ALA A 32 24.88 17.66 4.93
C ALA A 32 25.62 18.68 5.82
N LEU A 33 25.24 18.78 7.10
CA LEU A 33 25.86 19.65 8.11
C LEU A 33 27.15 19.07 8.72
N ALA A 34 27.44 17.77 8.54
CA ALA A 34 28.64 17.16 9.09
C ALA A 34 29.91 17.68 8.39
N HIS A 35 30.89 18.12 9.18
CA HIS A 35 32.21 18.51 8.69
C HIS A 35 32.86 17.37 7.89
N GLN A 36 33.69 17.70 6.89
CA GLN A 36 34.27 16.71 5.96
C GLN A 36 34.98 15.54 6.67
N ASN A 37 35.56 15.78 7.85
CA ASN A 37 36.28 14.79 8.64
C ASN A 37 35.38 13.80 9.40
N GLN A 38 34.07 14.06 9.48
CA GLN A 38 33.08 13.21 10.17
C GLN A 38 32.21 12.42 9.19
N LYS A 39 32.45 12.55 7.87
CA LYS A 39 31.67 11.83 6.85
C LYS A 39 32.13 10.38 6.76
N LEU A 40 31.19 9.45 6.73
CA LEU A 40 31.49 8.03 6.50
C LEU A 40 31.84 7.80 5.02
N ILE A 41 33.12 7.62 4.75
CA ILE A 41 33.66 7.46 3.40
C ILE A 41 33.97 5.98 3.14
N GLY A 42 33.31 5.40 2.15
CA GLY A 42 33.62 4.09 1.59
C GLY A 42 34.44 4.20 0.30
N LYS A 43 35.05 3.09 -0.12
CA LYS A 43 35.70 2.99 -1.45
C LYS A 43 34.73 2.27 -2.39
N ALA A 44 34.46 2.86 -3.56
CA ALA A 44 33.69 2.22 -4.62
C ALA A 44 34.52 2.13 -5.90
N GLN A 45 34.48 0.98 -6.56
CA GLN A 45 35.08 0.78 -7.88
C GLN A 45 34.11 1.27 -8.96
N ARG A 46 34.50 2.28 -9.74
CA ARG A 46 33.74 2.76 -10.90
C ARG A 46 34.67 2.88 -12.10
N LYS A 47 34.30 2.23 -13.21
CA LYS A 47 35.07 2.25 -14.47
C LYS A 47 36.58 1.95 -14.28
N GLY A 48 36.89 0.96 -13.44
CA GLY A 48 38.28 0.53 -13.18
C GLY A 48 39.11 1.44 -12.26
N LYS A 49 38.50 2.48 -11.66
CA LYS A 49 39.16 3.34 -10.68
C LYS A 49 38.45 3.29 -9.33
N THR A 50 39.24 3.30 -8.25
CA THR A 50 38.73 3.40 -6.88
C THR A 50 38.43 4.86 -6.54
N GLU A 51 37.16 5.19 -6.35
CA GLU A 51 36.72 6.51 -5.90
C GLU A 51 36.27 6.44 -4.43
N LYS A 52 36.57 7.50 -3.67
CA LYS A 52 36.05 7.69 -2.30
C LYS A 52 34.62 8.21 -2.41
N VAL A 53 33.65 7.46 -1.86
CA VAL A 53 32.23 7.80 -1.91
C VAL A 53 31.69 7.97 -0.49
N ASN A 54 30.95 9.05 -0.25
CA ASN A 54 30.24 9.24 1.01
C ASN A 54 29.05 8.26 1.06
N LEU A 55 29.07 7.35 2.02
CA LEU A 55 28.06 6.28 2.18
C LEU A 55 26.69 6.84 2.59
N LEU A 56 26.68 7.97 3.30
CA LEU A 56 25.47 8.66 3.77
C LEU A 56 25.05 9.81 2.84
N SER A 57 25.59 9.85 1.61
CA SER A 57 25.22 10.86 0.61
C SER A 57 23.73 10.79 0.28
N THR A 58 22.97 11.85 0.58
CA THR A 58 21.56 11.99 0.20
C THR A 58 21.41 12.31 -1.30
N GLU A 59 22.44 12.88 -1.92
CA GLU A 59 22.52 13.11 -3.36
C GLU A 59 22.92 11.81 -4.09
N LYS A 60 21.93 11.03 -4.52
CA LYS A 60 22.15 9.92 -5.46
C LYS A 60 22.47 10.50 -6.83
N LYS A 61 23.68 10.24 -7.34
CA LYS A 61 24.02 10.46 -8.75
C LYS A 61 23.21 9.49 -9.62
N LEU A 62 22.09 9.98 -10.17
CA LEU A 62 21.23 9.20 -11.06
C LEU A 62 21.86 9.07 -12.44
N THR A 63 21.73 7.90 -13.06
CA THR A 63 22.03 7.75 -14.49
C THR A 63 20.96 8.48 -15.32
N VAL A 64 21.31 8.88 -16.56
CA VAL A 64 20.36 9.59 -17.45
C VAL A 64 19.06 8.81 -17.65
N THR A 65 19.15 7.49 -17.69
CA THR A 65 18.00 6.58 -17.83
C THR A 65 17.12 6.58 -16.59
N GLU A 66 17.70 6.60 -15.39
CA GLU A 66 16.96 6.71 -14.13
C GLU A 66 16.32 8.09 -13.98
N ALA A 67 17.06 9.17 -14.27
CA ALA A 67 16.54 10.54 -14.25
C ALA A 67 15.32 10.70 -15.18
N ARG A 68 15.37 10.09 -16.38
CA ARG A 68 14.22 10.06 -17.30
C ARG A 68 13.00 9.33 -16.74
N LYS A 69 13.17 8.34 -15.85
CA LYS A 69 12.02 7.66 -15.19
C LYS A 69 11.36 8.58 -14.15
N TYR A 70 12.16 9.36 -13.42
CA TYR A 70 11.65 10.30 -12.42
C TYR A 70 11.01 11.55 -13.05
N ASN A 71 11.46 11.95 -14.24
CA ASN A 71 10.95 13.13 -14.94
C ASN A 71 9.67 12.87 -15.79
N LYS A 72 9.07 11.69 -15.71
CA LYS A 72 7.84 11.40 -16.47
C LYS A 72 6.64 12.10 -15.86
N SER A 73 5.75 12.61 -16.72
CA SER A 73 4.45 13.09 -16.25
C SER A 73 3.62 11.92 -15.73
N LYS A 74 2.66 12.20 -14.84
CA LYS A 74 1.76 11.16 -14.30
C LYS A 74 1.00 10.43 -15.41
N GLU A 75 0.63 11.14 -16.47
CA GLU A 75 -0.05 10.58 -17.64
C GLU A 75 0.84 9.62 -18.42
N GLN A 76 2.11 10.00 -18.64
CA GLN A 76 3.08 9.12 -19.28
C GLN A 76 3.32 7.86 -18.45
N ILE A 77 3.39 7.99 -17.12
CA ILE A 77 3.51 6.84 -16.21
C ILE A 77 2.29 5.92 -16.31
N LEU A 78 1.09 6.50 -16.33
CA LEU A 78 -0.15 5.74 -16.46
C LEU A 78 -0.20 4.99 -17.80
N GLN A 79 0.10 5.67 -18.91
CA GLN A 79 0.13 5.08 -20.24
C GLN A 79 1.16 3.94 -20.35
N ASP A 80 2.35 4.14 -19.79
CA ASP A 80 3.38 3.09 -19.73
C ASP A 80 2.92 1.89 -18.89
N ASN A 81 2.22 2.13 -17.78
CA ASN A 81 1.71 1.07 -16.93
C ASN A 81 0.57 0.30 -17.59
N LEU A 82 -0.36 0.97 -18.28
CA LEU A 82 -1.41 0.31 -19.05
C LEU A 82 -0.83 -0.60 -20.14
N LYS A 83 0.14 -0.10 -20.90
CA LYS A 83 0.85 -0.91 -21.91
C LYS A 83 1.50 -2.14 -21.31
N LYS A 84 2.14 -2.02 -20.15
CA LYS A 84 2.73 -3.17 -19.43
C LYS A 84 1.66 -4.17 -18.97
N LEU A 85 0.54 -3.68 -18.42
CA LEU A 85 -0.57 -4.54 -18.00
C LEU A 85 -1.19 -5.29 -19.17
N GLU A 86 -1.31 -4.65 -20.33
CA GLU A 86 -1.76 -5.33 -21.56
C GLU A 86 -0.80 -6.41 -22.01
N LEU A 87 0.51 -6.14 -22.01
CA LEU A 87 1.53 -7.15 -22.33
C LEU A 87 1.48 -8.33 -21.35
N ILE A 88 1.33 -8.06 -20.06
CA ILE A 88 1.17 -9.09 -19.03
C ILE A 88 -0.10 -9.90 -19.30
N LYS A 89 -1.23 -9.24 -19.59
CA LYS A 89 -2.50 -9.89 -19.90
C LYS A 89 -2.38 -10.81 -21.12
N ARG A 90 -1.67 -10.39 -22.16
CA ARG A 90 -1.44 -11.20 -23.37
C ARG A 90 -0.51 -12.39 -23.10
N ALA A 91 0.50 -12.20 -22.27
CA ALA A 91 1.45 -13.26 -21.91
C ALA A 91 0.89 -14.25 -20.89
N SER A 92 -0.03 -13.81 -20.01
CA SER A 92 -0.65 -14.65 -19.01
C SER A 92 -1.70 -15.56 -19.65
N LYS A 93 -1.44 -16.88 -19.66
CA LYS A 93 -2.42 -17.91 -20.04
C LYS A 93 -3.43 -18.24 -18.93
N VAL A 94 -3.37 -17.51 -17.81
CA VAL A 94 -4.18 -17.81 -16.63
C VAL A 94 -5.54 -17.12 -16.79
N GLU A 95 -6.57 -17.91 -17.05
CA GLU A 95 -7.95 -17.47 -16.97
C GLU A 95 -8.38 -17.46 -15.51
N LEU A 96 -8.53 -16.27 -14.94
CA LEU A 96 -9.00 -16.11 -13.57
C LEU A 96 -10.53 -16.07 -13.54
N ASP A 97 -11.14 -17.05 -12.90
CA ASP A 97 -12.58 -17.05 -12.62
C ASP A 97 -12.96 -15.81 -11.79
N GLN A 98 -14.08 -15.16 -12.13
CA GLN A 98 -14.57 -13.95 -11.48
C GLN A 98 -14.77 -14.14 -9.97
N LYS A 99 -15.15 -15.36 -9.56
CA LYS A 99 -15.27 -15.73 -8.14
C LYS A 99 -13.93 -15.68 -7.42
N LEU A 100 -12.88 -16.20 -8.06
CA LEU A 100 -11.53 -16.24 -7.51
C LEU A 100 -10.93 -14.82 -7.43
N VAL A 101 -11.18 -13.99 -8.46
CA VAL A 101 -10.78 -12.56 -8.46
C VAL A 101 -11.43 -11.81 -7.29
N LYS A 102 -12.75 -11.97 -7.08
CA LYS A 102 -13.44 -11.36 -5.93
C LYS A 102 -12.84 -11.79 -4.60
N GLN A 103 -12.57 -13.08 -4.41
CA GLN A 103 -11.95 -13.59 -3.18
C GLN A 103 -10.56 -12.99 -2.92
N ILE A 104 -9.74 -12.83 -3.97
CA ILE A 104 -8.41 -12.21 -3.86
C ILE A 104 -8.54 -10.75 -3.44
N ILE A 105 -9.43 -9.99 -4.09
CA ILE A 105 -9.68 -8.58 -3.77
C ILE A 105 -10.20 -8.44 -2.34
N ASP A 106 -11.20 -9.23 -1.96
CA ASP A 106 -11.80 -9.19 -0.63
C ASP A 106 -10.77 -9.52 0.45
N ARG A 107 -9.87 -10.48 0.21
CA ARG A 107 -8.76 -10.80 1.11
C ARG A 107 -7.74 -9.67 1.22
N ALA A 108 -7.41 -9.02 0.10
CA ALA A 108 -6.46 -7.90 0.07
C ALA A 108 -7.01 -6.67 0.81
N VAL A 109 -8.30 -6.36 0.65
CA VAL A 109 -8.98 -5.23 1.29
C VAL A 109 -9.25 -5.50 2.77
N SER A 110 -9.81 -6.66 3.10
CA SER A 110 -10.21 -6.97 4.48
C SER A 110 -9.03 -7.23 5.42
N ARG A 111 -7.80 -7.46 4.88
CA ARG A 111 -6.56 -7.82 5.60
C ARG A 111 -6.68 -8.98 6.60
N ARG A 112 -7.84 -9.62 6.69
CA ARG A 112 -8.17 -10.66 7.68
C ARG A 112 -8.56 -11.92 6.91
N PRO A 113 -8.10 -13.10 7.37
CA PRO A 113 -8.62 -14.35 6.83
C PRO A 113 -10.13 -14.40 7.06
N ILE A 114 -10.88 -14.64 5.98
CA ILE A 114 -12.33 -14.85 6.04
C ILE A 114 -12.56 -16.07 6.93
N ARG A 115 -13.13 -15.86 8.12
CA ARG A 115 -13.49 -16.96 9.02
C ARG A 115 -14.58 -17.76 8.33
N LYS A 116 -14.25 -18.99 7.90
CA LYS A 116 -15.25 -19.94 7.41
C LYS A 116 -16.26 -20.17 8.52
N ILE A 117 -17.50 -19.73 8.31
CA ILE A 117 -18.60 -19.97 9.24
C ILE A 117 -18.87 -21.48 9.17
N LYS A 118 -18.49 -22.21 10.21
CA LYS A 118 -18.86 -23.63 10.32
C LYS A 118 -20.37 -23.69 10.57
N PRO A 119 -21.10 -24.61 9.91
CA PRO A 119 -22.51 -24.80 10.21
C PRO A 119 -22.67 -25.12 11.70
N LYS A 120 -23.67 -24.52 12.35
CA LYS A 120 -23.99 -24.81 13.74
C LYS A 120 -24.35 -26.29 13.82
N GLN A 121 -23.51 -27.09 14.46
CA GLN A 121 -23.85 -28.47 14.78
C GLN A 121 -25.07 -28.44 15.70
N GLN A 122 -26.07 -29.26 15.39
CA GLN A 122 -27.22 -29.47 16.27
C GLN A 122 -26.67 -29.96 17.61
N LYS A 123 -26.97 -29.23 18.69
CA LYS A 123 -26.59 -29.62 20.04
C LYS A 123 -27.41 -30.85 20.38
N LYS A 124 -26.81 -32.04 20.30
CA LYS A 124 -27.40 -33.26 20.83
C LYS A 124 -27.31 -33.17 22.35
N THR A 125 -28.46 -33.13 23.03
CA THR A 125 -28.52 -33.27 24.47
C THR A 125 -28.17 -34.72 24.83
N ALA A 126 -27.50 -34.92 25.96
CA ALA A 126 -27.18 -36.27 26.44
C ALA A 126 -28.43 -37.01 26.94
N PHE A 127 -29.47 -36.27 27.31
CA PHE A 127 -30.74 -36.80 27.79
C PHE A 127 -31.77 -36.86 26.67
N THR A 128 -32.48 -37.97 26.64
CA THR A 128 -33.64 -38.24 25.79
C THR A 128 -34.93 -37.98 26.57
N GLU A 129 -36.05 -37.85 25.86
CA GLU A 129 -37.37 -37.65 26.50
C GLU A 129 -37.75 -38.81 27.43
N GLU A 130 -37.23 -40.02 27.17
CA GLU A 130 -37.41 -41.19 28.03
C GLU A 130 -36.67 -41.06 29.37
N ASP A 131 -35.52 -40.38 29.39
CA ASP A 131 -34.75 -40.16 30.62
C ASP A 131 -35.47 -39.17 31.54
N PHE A 132 -36.14 -38.16 30.99
CA PHE A 132 -36.94 -37.22 31.78
C PHE A 132 -38.13 -37.90 32.44
N LYS A 133 -38.75 -38.88 31.79
CA LYS A 133 -39.85 -39.64 32.37
C LYS A 133 -39.41 -40.51 33.56
N LYS A 134 -38.23 -41.13 33.46
CA LYS A 134 -37.64 -41.89 34.58
C LYS A 134 -37.31 -40.99 35.77
N PHE A 135 -36.78 -39.80 35.53
CA PHE A 135 -36.53 -38.83 36.59
C PHE A 135 -37.81 -38.33 37.25
N GLU A 136 -38.90 -38.19 36.48
CA GLU A 136 -40.20 -37.81 37.04
C GLU A 136 -40.72 -38.89 37.99
N GLU A 137 -40.68 -40.16 37.57
CA GLU A 137 -41.09 -41.30 38.40
C GLU A 137 -40.25 -41.41 39.69
N GLU A 138 -38.93 -41.29 39.59
CA GLU A 138 -38.03 -41.33 40.77
C GLU A 138 -38.23 -40.14 41.73
N TYR A 139 -38.63 -38.97 41.22
CA TYR A 139 -38.85 -37.78 42.04
C TYR A 139 -40.18 -37.81 42.82
N PHE A 140 -41.18 -38.56 42.35
CA PHE A 140 -42.49 -38.66 42.99
C PHE A 140 -42.70 -39.94 43.82
N ASP A 141 -41.78 -40.89 43.73
CA ASP A 141 -41.74 -42.10 44.57
C ASP A 141 -40.95 -41.91 45.90
N GLU A 142 -40.53 -40.67 46.21
CA GLU A 142 -40.15 -40.19 47.57
C GLU A 142 -41.29 -39.39 48.22
#